data_AF-A0A060HFA3-F1
#
_entry.id   AF-A0A060HFA3-F1
#
_cell.length_a   1.000
_cell.length_b   1.000
_cell.length_c   1.000
_cell.angle_alpha   90.00
_cell.angle_beta   90.00
_cell.angle_gamma   90.00
#
_symmetry.space_group_name_H-M   'P 1'
#
loop_
_entity.id
_entity.type
_entity.pdbx_description
1 polymer ?
#
loop_
_entity_poly.entity_id
_entity_poly.type
_entity_poly.pdbx_seq_one_letter_code
_entity_poly.pdbx_strand_id
1 'polypeptide(L)' 'MYDCVLPMPRINLTVDDDNYQFLKQMKESGKAASLSHAVRLAIQEYRRLHGKLGTKKVVR' A
#
# COMPACT_ATOMS: atom_id res chain seq x y z
N MET A 1 22.02 9.83 -19.23
CA MET A 1 21.62 9.60 -17.83
C MET A 1 20.46 8.62 -17.87
N TYR A 2 20.66 7.38 -17.45
CA TYR A 2 19.56 6.40 -17.41
C TYR A 2 18.87 6.56 -16.06
N ASP A 3 17.62 6.99 -16.09
CA ASP A 3 16.73 7.00 -14.94
C ASP A 3 16.50 5.53 -14.56
N CYS A 4 17.21 5.03 -13.55
CA CYS A 4 17.06 3.68 -13.04
C CYS A 4 15.75 3.57 -12.26
N VAL A 5 14.62 3.56 -12.97
CA VAL A 5 13.32 3.19 -12.40
C VAL A 5 13.39 1.68 -12.11
N LEU A 6 13.82 1.32 -10.90
CA LEU A 6 13.83 -0.07 -10.45
C LEU A 6 12.41 -0.63 -10.62
N PRO A 7 12.24 -1.79 -11.28
CA PRO A 7 10.92 -2.39 -11.43
C PRO A 7 10.37 -2.69 -10.05
N MET A 8 9.17 -2.17 -9.75
CA MET A 8 8.55 -2.44 -8.47
C MET A 8 8.30 -3.93 -8.32
N PRO A 9 8.69 -4.54 -7.18
CA PRO A 9 8.46 -5.95 -6.94
C PRO A 9 6.96 -6.24 -6.98
N ARG A 10 6.58 -7.24 -7.76
CA ARG A 10 5.20 -7.73 -7.84
C ARG A 10 5.05 -8.90 -6.88
N ILE A 11 4.07 -8.80 -5.99
CA ILE A 11 3.74 -9.86 -5.03
C ILE A 11 2.32 -10.34 -5.29
N ASN A 12 2.09 -11.63 -5.08
CA ASN A 12 0.75 -12.19 -5.02
C ASN A 12 0.28 -12.14 -3.57
N LEU A 13 -0.92 -11.58 -3.35
CA LEU A 13 -1.51 -11.43 -2.04
C LEU A 13 -2.82 -12.21 -2.02
N THR A 14 -2.97 -13.09 -1.04
CA THR A 14 -4.25 -13.74 -0.73
C THR A 14 -4.92 -12.95 0.37
N VAL A 15 -6.16 -12.54 0.15
CA VAL A 15 -7.00 -11.84 1.12
C VAL A 15 -8.35 -12.54 1.20
N ASP A 16 -9.00 -12.38 2.34
CA ASP A 16 -10.41 -12.71 2.53
C ASP A 16 -11.34 -11.88 1.61
N ASP A 17 -12.56 -12.39 1.37
CA ASP A 17 -13.48 -11.80 0.39
C ASP A 17 -13.88 -10.37 0.77
N ASP A 18 -14.13 -10.11 2.06
CA ASP A 18 -14.50 -8.78 2.56
C ASP A 18 -13.42 -7.73 2.22
N ASN A 19 -12.16 -8.05 2.49
CA ASN A 19 -11.02 -7.19 2.12
C ASN A 19 -10.90 -7.02 0.60
N TYR A 20 -11.16 -8.07 -0.18
CA TYR A 20 -11.17 -7.99 -1.63
C TYR A 20 -12.28 -7.06 -2.15
N GLN A 21 -13.51 -7.18 -1.63
CA GLN A 21 -14.63 -6.32 -2.00
C GLN A 21 -14.34 -4.86 -1.67
N PHE A 22 -13.75 -4.58 -0.50
CA PHE A 22 -13.32 -3.23 -0.13
C PHE A 22 -12.34 -2.64 -1.16
N LEU A 23 -11.28 -3.37 -1.51
CA LEU A 23 -10.30 -2.93 -2.50
C LEU A 23 -10.92 -2.75 -3.89
N LYS A 24 -11.88 -3.61 -4.26
CA LYS A 24 -12.63 -3.51 -5.50
C LYS A 24 -13.50 -2.25 -5.54
N GLN A 25 -14.23 -1.95 -4.47
CA GLN A 25 -15.02 -0.72 -4.35
C GLN A 25 -14.15 0.53 -4.42
N MET A 26 -12.94 0.52 -3.85
CA MET A 26 -12.00 1.64 -3.99
C MET A 26 -11.59 1.88 -5.44
N LYS A 27 -11.41 0.80 -6.22
CA LYS A 27 -11.13 0.90 -7.65
C LYS A 27 -12.35 1.41 -8.43
N GLU A 28 -13.52 0.82 -8.20
CA GLU A 28 -14.75 1.15 -8.93
C GLU A 28 -15.25 2.57 -8.63
N SER A 29 -15.03 3.07 -7.41
CA SER A 29 -15.33 4.46 -7.03
C SER A 29 -14.35 5.50 -7.59
N GLY A 30 -13.31 5.08 -8.32
CA GLY A 30 -12.29 5.97 -8.86
C GLY A 30 -11.27 6.50 -7.84
N LYS A 31 -11.39 6.11 -6.56
CA LYS A 31 -10.40 6.45 -5.52
C LYS A 31 -9.03 5.81 -5.77
N ALA A 32 -9.01 4.68 -6.49
CA ALA A 32 -7.78 3.99 -6.88
C ALA A 32 -7.79 3.61 -8.37
N ALA A 33 -6.67 3.83 -9.04
CA ALA A 33 -6.50 3.48 -10.46
C ALA A 33 -6.44 1.95 -10.73
N SER A 34 -6.10 1.16 -9.71
CA SER A 34 -6.01 -0.31 -9.79
C SER A 34 -6.10 -0.93 -8.40
N LEU A 35 -6.28 -2.26 -8.34
CA LEU A 35 -6.23 -3.01 -7.07
C LEU A 35 -4.87 -2.83 -6.37
N SER A 36 -3.77 -2.88 -7.10
CA SER A 36 -2.44 -2.64 -6.53
C SER A 36 -2.30 -1.22 -5.98
N HIS A 37 -2.92 -0.22 -6.63
CA HIS A 37 -2.95 1.15 -6.12
C HIS A 37 -3.80 1.23 -4.83
N ALA A 38 -4.97 0.59 -4.79
CA ALA A 38 -5.82 0.53 -3.59
C ALA A 38 -5.07 -0.07 -2.39
N VAL A 39 -4.36 -1.19 -2.60
CA VAL A 39 -3.54 -1.82 -1.55
C VAL A 39 -2.45 -0.88 -1.03
N ARG A 40 -1.77 -0.13 -1.92
CA ARG A 40 -0.76 0.84 -1.49
C ARG A 40 -1.35 1.97 -0.67
N LEU A 41 -2.52 2.48 -1.04
CA LEU A 41 -3.23 3.50 -0.26
C LEU A 41 -3.59 2.97 1.13
N ALA A 42 -4.09 1.74 1.23
CA ALA A 42 -4.39 1.11 2.52
C ALA A 42 -3.13 0.96 3.40
N ILE A 43 -2.00 0.51 2.82
CA ILE A 43 -0.72 0.42 3.54
C ILE A 43 -0.22 1.81 3.97
N GLN A 44 -0.35 2.81 3.11
CA GLN A 44 0.04 4.19 3.41
C GLN A 44 -0.78 4.74 4.58
N GLU A 45 -2.08 4.50 4.58
CA GLU A 45 -2.98 4.94 5.65
C GLU A 45 -2.69 4.21 6.95
N TYR A 46 -2.46 2.89 6.91
CA TYR A 46 -2.00 2.12 8.06
C TYR A 46 -0.70 2.70 8.63
N ARG A 47 0.29 3.00 7.77
CA ARG A 47 1.53 3.64 8.20
C ARG A 47 1.30 5.05 8.74
N ARG A 48 0.35 5.82 8.23
CA ARG A 48 0.01 7.15 8.76
C ARG A 48 -0.56 7.05 10.18
N LEU A 49 -1.42 6.07 10.43
CA LEU A 49 -2.07 5.84 11.71
C LEU A 49 -1.10 5.23 12.74
N HIS A 50 -0.23 4.31 12.32
CA HIS A 50 0.66 3.54 13.20
C HIS A 50 2.13 4.01 13.18
N GLY A 51 2.51 4.90 12.27
CA GLY A 51 3.89 5.37 12.05
C GLY A 51 4.46 6.25 13.16
N LYS A 52 3.69 6.56 14.21
CA LYS A 52 4.23 7.16 15.44
C LYS A 52 4.91 6.15 16.38
N LEU A 53 5.01 4.87 16.03
CA LEU A 53 5.64 3.82 16.85
C LEU A 53 7.06 3.42 16.41
N GLY A 54 7.76 4.24 15.60
CA GLY A 54 8.96 3.81 14.87
C GLY A 54 10.25 4.61 15.02
N THR A 55 10.38 5.58 15.94
CA THR A 55 11.67 6.26 16.19
C THR A 55 12.05 6.28 17.66
N LYS A 56 12.35 5.12 18.24
CA LYS A 56 13.48 5.07 19.17
C LYS A 56 14.75 4.96 18.32
N LYS A 57 15.29 6.12 17.92
CA LYS A 57 16.70 6.22 17.54
C LYS A 57 17.50 5.72 18.74
N VAL A 58 18.06 4.51 18.66
CA VAL A 58 19.14 4.12 19.57
C VAL A 58 20.31 5.01 19.17
N VAL A 59 20.53 6.06 19.96
CA VAL A 59 21.77 6.83 19.95
C VAL A 59 22.85 5.87 20.46
N ARG A 60 23.80 5.53 19.58
CA ARG A 60 25.11 5.06 20.01
C ARG A 60 25.98 6.28 20.29
#